data_AF-A0A0L7LDQ0-F1
#
_entry.id   AF-A0A0L7LDQ0-F1
#
_cell.length_a   1.000
_cell.length_b   1.000
_cell.length_c   1.000
_cell.angle_alpha   90.00
_cell.angle_beta   90.00
_cell.angle_gamma   90.00
#
_symmetry.space_group_name_H-M   'P 1'
#
loop_
_entity.id
_entity.type
_entity.pdbx_description
1 polymer ?
#
loop_
_entity_poly.entity_id
_entity_poly.type
_entity_poly.pdbx_seq_one_letter_code
_entity_poly.pdbx_strand_id
1 'polypeptide(L)'
;MKGAILMCFLALAAAAVAAPHETYTSEYDNIDLQEVMDNRRLLLAYIKCCLGTGKCTPPATALKNNIGDAILTDCAKCTPTQQDKSKKMMSHLKNKEPELWSQLLAHYDPTGKHAARHAERLEALRKLSTNMKGVILACILALAAAASARPDEHYTDKYDNINVPEVLANVKLLHSYILCCLGKGKCTPEGTELKSRIKEAMENGCAKCTDVQLRGTKTVIRHLMKKEPAYWRELCDLYDPTGKYTKNIKMKAIVLVCVLCVATVALARPNEDSYTDKYDNINIEEILSNKALLGAYVKCILDLGKCTPDGKELKGHIREALENKCGKCTKAQEAGTRKVIAHFINHEPDSWKQLCDKYDPERKYVQKPNQTYPDRYDNINLDEIIGNGRLLVPYIKCVLDQGRCSPEGRELKSHIKEALETYCEKCTPTQRDGTRRVIGHLINHEAAYWSQLTAKYDPSRKYVQRYENDLKVVKAEG
;
A
#
# COMPACT_ATOMS: atom_id res chain seq x y z
N MET A 1 -14.78 46.81 -9.24
CA MET A 1 -13.80 46.61 -8.14
C MET A 1 -14.01 45.28 -7.40
N LYS A 2 -14.07 44.14 -8.11
CA LYS A 2 -14.12 42.79 -7.50
C LYS A 2 -13.01 41.86 -8.01
N GLY A 3 -12.20 42.32 -8.97
CA GLY A 3 -11.07 41.57 -9.55
C GLY A 3 -9.72 41.80 -8.89
N ALA A 4 -9.56 42.81 -8.03
CA ALA A 4 -8.27 43.14 -7.40
C ALA A 4 -8.00 42.39 -6.08
N ILE A 5 -9.04 41.88 -5.41
CA ILE A 5 -8.91 41.18 -4.12
C ILE A 5 -8.46 39.72 -4.33
N LEU A 6 -8.82 39.10 -5.46
CA LEU A 6 -8.46 37.71 -5.77
C LEU A 6 -6.96 37.56 -6.17
N MET A 7 -6.34 38.62 -6.70
CA MET A 7 -4.92 38.65 -7.06
C MET A 7 -3.99 38.85 -5.84
N CYS A 8 -4.45 39.50 -4.77
CA CYS A 8 -3.65 39.67 -3.55
C CYS A 8 -3.60 38.40 -2.68
N PHE A 9 -4.59 37.50 -2.74
CA PHE A 9 -4.55 36.22 -2.03
C PHE A 9 -3.68 35.17 -2.72
N LEU A 10 -3.50 35.25 -4.04
CA LEU A 10 -2.62 34.34 -4.80
C LEU A 10 -1.12 34.68 -4.65
N ALA A 11 -0.78 35.93 -4.33
CA ALA A 11 0.61 36.34 -4.08
C ALA A 11 1.13 35.97 -2.67
N LEU A 12 0.25 35.78 -1.68
CA LEU A 12 0.63 35.37 -0.31
C LEU A 12 0.75 33.84 -0.15
N ALA A 13 0.15 33.05 -1.04
CA ALA A 13 0.20 31.59 -0.98
C ALA A 13 1.42 30.98 -1.72
N ALA A 14 2.09 31.75 -2.58
CA ALA A 14 3.28 31.29 -3.33
C ALA A 14 4.61 31.44 -2.56
N ALA A 15 4.60 32.05 -1.37
CA ALA A 15 5.81 32.25 -0.55
C ALA A 15 6.00 31.23 0.59
N ALA A 16 5.10 30.26 0.76
CA ALA A 16 5.17 29.27 1.86
C ALA A 16 5.66 27.88 1.44
N VAL A 17 6.08 27.70 0.19
CA VAL A 17 6.66 26.44 -0.30
C VAL A 17 8.16 26.64 -0.45
N ALA A 18 8.93 25.87 0.33
CA ALA A 18 10.39 25.84 0.41
C ALA A 18 11.05 26.90 1.32
N ALA A 19 10.76 26.82 2.62
CA ALA A 19 11.76 27.09 3.66
C ALA A 19 11.98 25.80 4.46
N PRO A 20 13.23 25.39 4.77
CA PRO A 20 13.46 24.31 5.72
C PRO A 20 12.86 24.74 7.06
N HIS A 21 11.76 24.13 7.47
CA HIS A 21 11.17 24.42 8.77
C HIS A 21 12.07 23.76 9.82
N GLU A 22 12.73 24.56 10.66
CA GLU A 22 13.46 24.03 11.81
C GLU A 22 12.50 23.20 12.67
N THR A 23 12.77 21.90 12.78
CA THR A 23 12.01 21.01 13.67
C THR A 23 12.75 20.86 15.00
N TYR A 24 12.03 20.49 16.05
CA TYR A 24 12.68 20.00 17.27
C TYR A 24 13.50 18.73 16.96
N THR A 25 14.47 18.42 17.82
CA THR A 25 15.32 17.22 17.66
C THR A 25 14.46 15.96 17.54
N SER A 26 14.80 15.10 16.58
CA SER A 26 14.13 13.81 16.37
C SER A 26 14.80 12.66 17.14
N GLU A 27 15.85 12.93 17.93
CA GLU A 27 16.62 11.92 18.70
C GLU A 27 15.72 11.04 19.58
N TYR A 28 14.63 11.62 20.08
CA TYR A 28 13.70 10.99 21.01
C TYR A 28 12.37 10.56 20.37
N ASP A 29 12.27 10.62 19.03
CA ASP A 29 11.05 10.24 18.31
C ASP A 29 10.74 8.74 18.43
N ASN A 30 11.70 7.91 18.84
CA ASN A 30 11.53 6.46 19.01
C ASN A 30 11.09 6.01 20.41
N ILE A 31 10.82 6.94 21.34
CA ILE A 31 10.38 6.57 22.70
C ILE A 31 9.05 5.82 22.67
N ASP A 32 8.96 4.72 23.41
CA ASP A 32 7.70 3.99 23.57
C ASP A 32 6.71 4.81 24.42
N LEU A 33 5.79 5.49 23.74
CA LEU A 33 4.76 6.27 24.42
C LEU A 33 3.76 5.38 25.18
N GLN A 34 3.55 4.15 24.69
CA GLN A 34 2.59 3.23 25.28
C GLN A 34 3.09 2.74 26.64
N GLU A 35 4.37 2.38 26.75
CA GLU A 35 5.00 2.06 28.04
C GLU A 35 4.89 3.22 29.04
N VAL A 36 5.13 4.46 28.60
CA VAL A 36 5.00 5.66 29.45
C VAL A 36 3.55 5.84 29.93
N MET A 37 2.56 5.59 29.07
CA MET A 37 1.14 5.71 29.44
C MET A 37 0.65 4.56 30.33
N ASP A 38 1.16 3.34 30.14
CA ASP A 38 0.73 2.16 30.89
C ASP A 38 1.43 2.04 32.24
N ASN A 39 2.62 2.64 32.39
CA ASN A 39 3.36 2.67 33.64
C ASN A 39 3.16 3.99 34.38
N ARG A 40 2.22 4.01 35.34
CA ARG A 40 1.89 5.19 36.15
C ARG A 40 3.11 5.81 36.87
N ARG A 41 4.08 5.00 37.31
CA ARG A 41 5.31 5.51 37.94
C ARG A 41 6.17 6.28 36.94
N LEU A 42 6.29 5.77 35.72
CA LEU A 42 7.04 6.41 34.64
C LEU A 42 6.33 7.69 34.18
N LEU A 43 5.02 7.63 33.97
CA LEU A 43 4.19 8.80 33.64
C LEU A 43 4.38 9.94 34.65
N LEU A 44 4.28 9.63 35.95
CA LEU A 44 4.47 10.60 37.02
C LEU A 44 5.89 11.19 37.04
N ALA A 45 6.92 10.42 36.68
CA ALA A 45 8.28 10.94 36.60
C ALA A 45 8.42 11.99 35.47
N TYR A 46 7.84 11.72 34.30
CA TYR A 46 7.81 12.68 33.19
C TYR A 46 7.02 13.95 33.55
N ILE A 47 5.85 13.79 34.18
CA ILE A 47 5.01 14.94 34.56
C ILE A 47 5.68 15.79 35.63
N LYS A 48 6.29 15.18 36.65
CA LYS A 48 7.05 15.92 37.67
C LYS A 48 8.24 16.68 37.08
N CYS A 49 8.93 16.10 36.09
CA CYS A 49 9.96 16.82 35.33
C CYS A 49 9.36 18.05 34.61
N CYS A 50 8.27 17.86 33.86
CA CYS A 50 7.59 18.94 33.14
C CYS A 50 7.07 20.05 34.08
N LEU A 51 6.60 19.71 35.28
CA LEU A 51 6.17 20.69 36.30
C LEU A 51 7.35 21.32 37.07
N GLY A 52 8.58 20.86 36.83
CA GLY A 52 9.77 21.34 37.54
C GLY A 52 9.91 20.85 38.98
N THR A 53 9.11 19.86 39.40
CA THR A 53 9.06 19.33 40.77
C THR A 53 9.83 18.02 40.95
N GLY A 54 10.42 17.47 39.88
CA GLY A 54 11.16 16.20 39.92
C GLY A 54 12.36 16.16 38.97
N LYS A 55 13.15 15.08 39.10
CA LYS A 55 14.31 14.82 38.23
C LYS A 55 13.86 14.53 36.81
N CYS A 56 14.64 14.98 35.84
CA CYS A 56 14.39 14.77 34.42
C CYS A 56 15.32 13.71 33.83
N THR A 57 14.77 12.81 33.01
CA THR A 57 15.56 12.02 32.05
C THR A 57 15.93 12.88 30.84
N PRO A 58 16.90 12.47 30.00
CA PRO A 58 17.24 13.23 28.79
C PRO A 58 16.03 13.51 27.88
N PRO A 59 15.15 12.52 27.60
CA PRO A 59 13.93 12.80 26.86
C PRO A 59 12.94 13.75 27.54
N ALA A 60 12.75 13.59 28.85
CA ALA A 60 11.84 14.45 29.61
C ALA A 60 12.35 15.90 29.65
N THR A 61 13.67 16.08 29.63
CA THR A 61 14.32 17.40 29.55
C THR A 61 14.05 18.04 28.19
N ALA A 62 14.23 17.29 27.10
CA ALA A 62 13.92 17.77 25.75
C ALA A 62 12.43 18.14 25.62
N LEU A 63 11.53 17.34 26.19
CA LEU A 63 10.10 17.65 26.23
C LEU A 63 9.82 18.92 27.03
N LYS A 64 10.32 19.03 28.26
CA LYS A 64 10.13 20.20 29.14
C LYS A 64 10.57 21.50 28.48
N ASN A 65 11.70 21.49 27.78
CA ASN A 65 12.24 22.69 27.14
C ASN A 65 11.42 23.15 25.93
N ASN A 66 10.74 22.23 25.24
CA ASN A 66 10.03 22.52 23.99
C ASN A 66 8.49 22.60 24.16
N ILE A 67 7.92 22.02 25.22
CA ILE A 67 6.46 21.88 25.37
C ILE A 67 5.74 23.23 25.48
N GLY A 68 6.35 24.25 26.09
CA GLY A 68 5.78 25.60 26.14
C GLY A 68 5.65 26.25 24.77
N ASP A 69 6.74 26.23 23.98
CA ASP A 69 6.74 26.73 22.60
C ASP A 69 5.79 25.91 21.71
N ALA A 70 5.79 24.58 21.86
CA ALA A 70 4.91 23.70 21.11
C ALA A 70 3.43 23.97 21.39
N ILE A 71 3.04 24.29 22.63
CA ILE A 71 1.66 24.68 22.97
C ILE A 71 1.33 26.06 22.39
N LEU A 72 2.24 27.02 22.45
CA LEU A 72 2.01 28.37 21.92
C LEU A 72 1.88 28.41 20.39
N THR A 73 2.60 27.51 19.71
CA THR A 73 2.72 27.47 18.25
C THR A 73 1.94 26.32 17.61
N ASP A 74 1.05 25.64 18.34
CA ASP A 74 0.30 24.47 17.86
C ASP A 74 1.22 23.40 17.23
N CYS A 75 2.37 23.16 17.85
CA CYS A 75 3.36 22.18 17.42
C CYS A 75 3.93 22.47 16.01
N ALA A 76 4.04 23.74 15.61
CA ALA A 76 4.54 24.12 14.28
C ALA A 76 5.90 23.49 13.95
N LYS A 77 6.78 23.37 14.95
CA LYS A 77 8.13 22.78 14.83
C LYS A 77 8.20 21.29 15.17
N CYS A 78 7.06 20.64 15.43
CA CYS A 78 7.04 19.22 15.78
C CYS A 78 7.20 18.34 14.55
N THR A 79 7.92 17.23 14.69
CA THR A 79 7.92 16.16 13.69
C THR A 79 6.54 15.50 13.58
N PRO A 80 6.21 14.83 12.47
CA PRO A 80 4.96 14.06 12.36
C PRO A 80 4.76 13.06 13.50
N THR A 81 5.85 12.41 13.96
CA THR A 81 5.84 11.47 15.08
C THR A 81 5.52 12.17 16.40
N GLN A 82 6.11 13.34 16.65
CA GLN A 82 5.84 14.15 17.85
C GLN A 82 4.39 14.63 17.90
N GLN A 83 3.80 15.00 16.76
CA GLN A 83 2.39 15.40 16.67
C GLN A 83 1.41 14.25 16.96
N ASP A 84 1.69 13.04 16.47
CA ASP A 84 0.87 11.86 16.77
C ASP A 84 0.96 11.48 18.25
N LYS A 85 2.19 11.48 18.78
CA LYS A 85 2.45 11.15 20.19
C LYS A 85 1.83 12.17 21.15
N SER A 86 1.91 13.47 20.85
CA SER A 86 1.31 14.49 21.69
C SER A 86 -0.22 14.33 21.74
N LYS A 87 -0.88 14.06 20.61
CA LYS A 87 -2.33 13.80 20.56
C LYS A 87 -2.74 12.61 21.42
N LYS A 88 -2.00 11.50 21.34
CA LYS A 88 -2.26 10.29 22.13
C LYS A 88 -2.09 10.55 23.63
N MET A 89 -0.99 11.20 24.02
CA MET A 89 -0.73 11.55 25.42
C MET A 89 -1.77 12.54 25.96
N MET A 90 -2.13 13.58 25.22
CA MET A 90 -3.17 14.53 25.63
C MET A 90 -4.53 13.84 25.80
N SER A 91 -4.89 12.92 24.90
CA SER A 91 -6.11 12.13 25.02
C SER A 91 -6.09 11.24 26.27
N HIS A 92 -4.97 10.56 26.51
CA HIS A 92 -4.80 9.71 27.68
C HIS A 92 -4.91 10.52 28.98
N LEU A 93 -4.16 11.63 29.11
CA LEU A 93 -4.20 12.48 30.30
C LEU A 93 -5.59 13.06 30.54
N LYS A 94 -6.26 13.58 29.50
CA LYS A 94 -7.60 14.15 29.62
C LYS A 94 -8.64 13.12 30.08
N ASN A 95 -8.55 11.88 29.60
CA ASN A 95 -9.58 10.87 29.83
C ASN A 95 -9.30 9.96 31.04
N LYS A 96 -8.03 9.68 31.34
CA LYS A 96 -7.63 8.72 32.37
C LYS A 96 -6.95 9.34 33.59
N GLU A 97 -6.33 10.52 33.45
CA GLU A 97 -5.58 11.19 34.54
C GLU A 97 -5.96 12.69 34.63
N PRO A 98 -7.23 13.02 34.90
CA PRO A 98 -7.75 14.39 34.79
C PRO A 98 -7.11 15.37 35.78
N GLU A 99 -6.68 14.90 36.96
CA GLU A 99 -5.98 15.72 37.94
C GLU A 99 -4.60 16.18 37.43
N LEU A 100 -3.84 15.26 36.82
CA LEU A 100 -2.53 15.57 36.23
C LEU A 100 -2.68 16.47 35.01
N TRP A 101 -3.72 16.24 34.21
CA TRP A 101 -4.08 17.11 33.09
C TRP A 101 -4.36 18.54 33.55
N SER A 102 -5.13 18.73 34.62
CA SER A 102 -5.43 20.04 35.20
C SER A 102 -4.16 20.75 35.68
N GLN A 103 -3.26 20.04 36.36
CA GLN A 103 -1.98 20.60 36.82
C GLN A 103 -1.10 21.08 35.66
N LEU A 104 -1.03 20.30 34.58
CA LEU A 104 -0.28 20.66 33.39
C LEU A 104 -0.88 21.89 32.68
N LEU A 105 -2.21 21.97 32.59
CA LEU A 105 -2.89 23.15 32.03
C LEU A 105 -2.63 24.40 32.88
N ALA A 106 -2.72 24.30 34.21
CA ALA A 106 -2.42 25.42 35.09
C ALA A 106 -0.97 25.90 34.94
N HIS A 107 -0.04 25.00 34.64
CA HIS A 107 1.37 25.35 34.44
C HIS A 107 1.66 25.93 33.05
N TYR A 108 1.10 25.34 31.98
CA TYR A 108 1.47 25.66 30.59
C TYR A 108 0.44 26.51 29.82
N ASP A 109 -0.81 26.57 30.26
CA ASP A 109 -1.86 27.45 29.70
C ASP A 109 -2.70 28.09 30.83
N PRO A 110 -2.09 28.85 31.76
CA PRO A 110 -2.80 29.46 32.90
C PRO A 110 -3.89 30.45 32.47
N THR A 111 -3.77 31.03 31.27
CA THR A 111 -4.73 31.98 30.71
C THR A 111 -5.84 31.32 29.89
N GLY A 112 -5.77 30.00 29.65
CA GLY A 112 -6.73 29.26 28.80
C GLY A 112 -6.73 29.68 27.32
N LYS A 113 -5.70 30.41 26.87
CA LYS A 113 -5.64 31.05 25.56
C LYS A 113 -5.45 30.02 24.44
N HIS A 114 -4.71 28.95 24.69
CA HIS A 114 -4.55 27.84 23.74
C HIS A 114 -5.82 26.99 23.69
N ALA A 115 -6.43 26.69 24.85
CA ALA A 115 -7.72 25.99 24.89
C ALA A 115 -8.82 26.73 24.10
N ALA A 116 -8.91 28.06 24.24
CA ALA A 116 -9.84 28.89 23.48
C ALA A 116 -9.58 28.84 21.96
N ARG A 117 -8.32 29.03 21.53
CA ARG A 117 -7.93 28.97 20.11
C ARG A 117 -8.22 27.61 19.47
N HIS A 118 -7.93 26.52 20.18
CA HIS A 118 -8.24 25.17 19.71
C HIS A 118 -9.75 24.93 19.59
N ALA A 119 -10.55 25.44 20.54
CA ALA A 119 -12.00 25.37 20.49
C ALA A 119 -12.59 26.15 19.30
N GLU A 120 -12.13 27.38 19.06
CA GLU A 120 -12.51 28.21 17.90
C GLU A 120 -12.19 27.50 16.57
N ARG A 121 -11.00 26.89 16.44
CA ARG A 121 -10.59 26.16 15.25
C ARG A 121 -11.43 24.90 15.01
N LEU A 122 -11.77 24.15 16.08
CA LEU A 122 -12.67 23.01 15.97
C LEU A 122 -14.08 23.41 15.55
N GLU A 123 -14.57 24.55 16.02
CA GLU A 123 -15.86 25.10 15.59
C GLU A 123 -15.82 25.55 14.12
N ALA A 124 -14.74 26.18 13.68
CA ALA A 124 -14.53 26.52 12.28
C ALA A 124 -14.49 25.27 11.37
N LEU A 125 -13.81 24.20 11.79
CA LEU A 125 -13.78 22.91 11.08
C LEU A 125 -15.15 22.21 11.07
N ARG A 126 -15.92 22.29 12.16
CA ARG A 126 -17.30 21.80 12.20
C ARG A 126 -18.20 22.57 11.24
N LYS A 127 -18.11 23.91 11.19
CA LYS A 127 -18.84 24.74 10.23
C LYS A 127 -18.47 24.38 8.78
N LEU A 128 -17.18 24.18 8.50
CA LEU A 128 -16.71 23.71 7.19
C LEU A 128 -17.29 22.34 6.82
N SER A 129 -17.31 21.40 7.77
CA SER A 129 -17.88 20.06 7.60
C SER A 129 -19.39 20.09 7.39
N THR A 130 -20.12 20.89 8.15
CA THR A 130 -21.58 21.08 8.00
C THR A 130 -21.93 21.72 6.66
N ASN A 131 -21.18 22.74 6.23
CA ASN A 131 -21.37 23.38 4.93
C ASN A 131 -21.06 22.41 3.79
N MET A 132 -19.99 21.61 3.90
CA MET A 132 -19.63 20.59 2.91
C MET A 132 -20.69 19.48 2.83
N LYS A 133 -21.26 19.06 3.97
CA LYS A 133 -22.40 18.12 3.99
C LYS A 133 -23.66 18.70 3.35
N GLY A 134 -23.95 19.98 3.58
CA GLY A 134 -25.07 20.69 2.95
C GLY A 134 -24.93 20.78 1.44
N VAL A 135 -23.73 21.08 0.94
CA VAL A 135 -23.42 21.09 -0.50
C VAL A 135 -23.55 19.68 -1.10
N ILE A 136 -23.04 18.65 -0.43
CA ILE A 136 -23.16 17.26 -0.88
C ILE A 136 -24.64 16.84 -0.96
N LEU A 137 -25.46 17.17 0.04
CA LEU A 137 -26.88 16.85 0.03
C LEU A 137 -27.64 17.59 -1.09
N ALA A 138 -27.33 18.86 -1.32
CA ALA A 138 -27.90 19.62 -2.44
C ALA A 138 -27.47 19.04 -3.80
N CYS A 139 -26.23 18.59 -3.94
CA CYS A 139 -25.74 17.89 -5.13
C CYS A 139 -26.43 16.52 -5.31
N ILE A 140 -26.65 15.75 -4.23
CA ILE A 140 -27.36 14.47 -4.29
C ILE A 140 -28.82 14.67 -4.70
N LEU A 141 -29.50 15.69 -4.17
CA LEU A 141 -30.87 16.02 -4.56
C LEU A 141 -30.96 16.51 -6.02
N ALA A 142 -30.00 17.31 -6.47
CA ALA A 142 -29.90 17.72 -7.87
C ALA A 142 -29.58 16.54 -8.81
N LEU A 143 -28.75 15.59 -8.37
CA LEU A 143 -28.45 14.36 -9.10
C LEU A 143 -29.64 13.38 -9.10
N ALA A 144 -30.40 13.28 -8.02
CA ALA A 144 -31.62 12.47 -7.94
C ALA A 144 -32.73 13.04 -8.84
N ALA A 145 -32.87 14.36 -8.90
CA ALA A 145 -33.78 15.05 -9.83
C ALA A 145 -33.33 14.90 -11.31
N ALA A 146 -32.02 14.78 -11.56
CA ALA A 146 -31.49 14.49 -12.89
C ALA A 146 -31.57 12.99 -13.26
N ALA A 147 -31.54 12.09 -12.27
CA ALA A 147 -31.63 10.64 -12.43
C ALA A 147 -33.06 10.17 -12.68
N SER A 148 -34.08 10.83 -12.10
CA SER A 148 -35.49 10.55 -12.37
C SER A 148 -35.95 10.98 -13.78
N ALA A 149 -35.06 11.56 -14.59
CA ALA A 149 -35.35 12.07 -15.93
C ALA A 149 -34.56 11.37 -17.06
N ARG A 150 -33.99 10.17 -16.85
CA ARG A 150 -33.28 9.44 -17.92
C ARG A 150 -33.86 8.04 -18.16
N PRO A 151 -34.32 7.73 -19.39
CA PRO A 151 -34.57 6.36 -19.79
C PRO A 151 -33.23 5.63 -20.08
N ASP A 152 -33.15 4.37 -19.65
CA ASP A 152 -32.03 3.44 -19.85
C ASP A 152 -31.88 3.03 -21.33
N GLU A 153 -31.03 3.71 -22.10
CA GLU A 153 -30.61 3.22 -23.42
C GLU A 153 -29.08 3.32 -23.55
N HIS A 154 -28.38 2.22 -23.24
CA HIS A 154 -27.00 2.01 -23.69
C HIS A 154 -26.97 1.83 -25.22
N TYR A 155 -25.82 2.10 -25.85
CA TYR A 155 -25.59 1.69 -27.24
C TYR A 155 -25.65 0.16 -27.33
N THR A 156 -26.02 -0.36 -28.51
CA THR A 156 -26.12 -1.82 -28.71
C THR A 156 -24.82 -2.51 -28.33
N ASP A 157 -24.93 -3.58 -27.54
CA ASP A 157 -23.84 -4.44 -27.07
C ASP A 157 -23.53 -5.59 -28.06
N LYS A 158 -24.28 -5.68 -29.17
CA LYS A 158 -24.18 -6.72 -30.20
C LYS A 158 -22.74 -6.90 -30.73
N TYR A 159 -21.94 -5.85 -30.71
CA TYR A 159 -20.59 -5.82 -31.27
C TYR A 159 -19.48 -5.75 -30.20
N ASP A 160 -19.80 -5.95 -28.92
CA ASP A 160 -18.81 -5.89 -27.84
C ASP A 160 -17.76 -7.01 -27.92
N ASN A 161 -18.07 -8.10 -28.61
CA ASN A 161 -17.16 -9.24 -28.79
C ASN A 161 -16.10 -9.04 -29.89
N ILE A 162 -15.99 -7.85 -30.50
CA ILE A 162 -14.96 -7.57 -31.51
C ILE A 162 -13.57 -7.63 -30.86
N ASN A 163 -12.68 -8.42 -31.46
CA ASN A 163 -11.30 -8.55 -31.04
C ASN A 163 -10.45 -7.34 -31.49
N VAL A 164 -10.50 -6.25 -30.72
CA VAL A 164 -9.75 -5.02 -30.98
C VAL A 164 -8.24 -5.27 -31.19
N PRO A 165 -7.55 -6.10 -30.37
CA PRO A 165 -6.14 -6.44 -30.62
C PRO A 165 -5.86 -7.02 -32.01
N GLU A 166 -6.73 -7.88 -32.52
CA GLU A 166 -6.58 -8.48 -33.85
C GLU A 166 -6.78 -7.45 -34.97
N VAL A 167 -7.79 -6.58 -34.82
CA VAL A 167 -8.00 -5.45 -35.74
C VAL A 167 -6.78 -4.55 -35.79
N LEU A 168 -6.20 -4.20 -34.63
CA LEU A 168 -5.00 -3.37 -34.53
C LEU A 168 -3.73 -4.07 -35.03
N ALA A 169 -3.66 -5.40 -34.98
CA ALA A 169 -2.53 -6.17 -35.50
C ALA A 169 -2.59 -6.31 -37.04
N ASN A 170 -3.78 -6.24 -37.64
CA ASN A 170 -3.97 -6.32 -39.08
C ASN A 170 -4.16 -4.92 -39.69
N VAL A 171 -3.07 -4.33 -40.18
CA VAL A 171 -3.04 -2.97 -40.75
C VAL A 171 -4.07 -2.78 -41.87
N LYS A 172 -4.28 -3.78 -42.74
CA LYS A 172 -5.28 -3.69 -43.81
C LYS A 172 -6.70 -3.59 -43.25
N LEU A 173 -7.00 -4.40 -42.23
CA LEU A 173 -8.29 -4.38 -41.55
C LEU A 173 -8.49 -3.06 -40.80
N LEU A 174 -7.50 -2.61 -40.02
CA LEU A 174 -7.51 -1.32 -39.34
C LEU A 174 -7.78 -0.16 -40.31
N HIS A 175 -7.07 -0.10 -41.44
CA HIS A 175 -7.27 0.94 -42.44
C HIS A 175 -8.68 0.90 -43.04
N SER A 176 -9.25 -0.29 -43.25
CA SER A 176 -10.65 -0.41 -43.69
C SER A 176 -11.62 0.26 -42.72
N TYR A 177 -11.44 0.08 -41.41
CA TYR A 177 -12.27 0.72 -40.38
C TYR A 177 -12.08 2.25 -40.34
N ILE A 178 -10.84 2.71 -40.44
CA ILE A 178 -10.52 4.15 -40.48
C ILE A 178 -11.17 4.80 -41.70
N LEU A 179 -11.02 4.20 -42.88
CA LEU A 179 -11.60 4.71 -44.12
C LEU A 179 -13.13 4.72 -44.07
N CYS A 180 -13.76 3.71 -43.45
CA CYS A 180 -15.20 3.72 -43.17
C CYS A 180 -15.59 4.96 -42.33
N CYS A 181 -14.91 5.20 -41.21
CA CYS A 181 -15.18 6.35 -40.32
C CYS A 181 -14.97 7.68 -41.03
N LEU A 182 -13.94 7.81 -41.86
CA LEU A 182 -13.68 9.00 -42.69
C LEU A 182 -14.66 9.16 -43.86
N GLY A 183 -15.52 8.17 -44.13
CA GLY A 183 -16.38 8.17 -45.31
C GLY A 183 -15.67 7.96 -46.65
N LYS A 184 -14.44 7.47 -46.62
CA LYS A 184 -13.58 7.20 -47.78
C LYS A 184 -13.56 5.73 -48.21
N GLY A 185 -14.29 4.85 -47.52
CA GLY A 185 -14.30 3.41 -47.79
C GLY A 185 -15.63 2.73 -47.40
N LYS A 186 -15.74 1.44 -47.76
CA LYS A 186 -16.89 0.60 -47.38
C LYS A 186 -16.87 0.32 -45.88
N CYS A 187 -18.04 0.22 -45.28
CA CYS A 187 -18.22 -0.10 -43.87
C CYS A 187 -18.71 -1.54 -43.70
N THR A 188 -18.20 -2.24 -42.68
CA THR A 188 -18.84 -3.44 -42.13
C THR A 188 -20.07 -3.04 -41.29
N PRO A 189 -20.97 -3.97 -40.92
CA PRO A 189 -22.10 -3.66 -40.05
C PRO A 189 -21.69 -2.97 -38.75
N GLU A 190 -20.67 -3.49 -38.08
CA GLU A 190 -20.08 -2.91 -36.87
C GLU A 190 -19.38 -1.57 -37.12
N GLY A 191 -18.68 -1.41 -38.25
CA GLY A 191 -18.07 -0.12 -38.62
C GLY A 191 -19.11 0.96 -38.90
N THR A 192 -20.28 0.56 -39.42
CA THR A 192 -21.42 1.46 -39.65
C THR A 192 -22.02 1.94 -38.33
N GLU A 193 -22.19 1.03 -37.36
CA GLU A 193 -22.65 1.38 -36.01
C GLU A 193 -21.66 2.32 -35.33
N LEU A 194 -20.36 2.00 -35.36
CA LEU A 194 -19.33 2.88 -34.79
C LEU A 194 -19.39 4.27 -35.42
N LYS A 195 -19.39 4.36 -36.75
CA LYS A 195 -19.41 5.62 -37.49
C LYS A 195 -20.62 6.50 -37.14
N SER A 196 -21.79 5.91 -36.97
CA SER A 196 -23.02 6.65 -36.67
C SER A 196 -23.05 7.19 -35.23
N ARG A 197 -22.36 6.54 -34.29
CA ARG A 197 -22.35 6.90 -32.86
C ARG A 197 -21.20 7.80 -32.42
N ILE A 198 -20.07 7.86 -33.14
CA ILE A 198 -18.88 8.62 -32.71
C ILE A 198 -19.21 10.05 -32.28
N LYS A 199 -20.03 10.79 -33.04
CA LYS A 199 -20.32 12.20 -32.73
C LYS A 199 -21.10 12.35 -31.42
N GLU A 200 -22.20 11.60 -31.28
CA GLU A 200 -23.02 11.59 -30.05
C GLU A 200 -22.18 11.13 -28.84
N ALA A 201 -21.38 10.08 -29.02
CA ALA A 201 -20.50 9.56 -27.97
C ALA A 201 -19.45 10.58 -27.54
N MET A 202 -18.88 11.38 -28.46
CA MET A 202 -17.96 12.44 -28.06
C MET A 202 -18.67 13.61 -27.37
N GLU A 203 -19.88 13.96 -27.81
CA GLU A 203 -20.67 15.03 -27.21
C GLU A 203 -21.11 14.70 -25.78
N ASN A 204 -21.53 13.46 -25.53
CA ASN A 204 -22.00 13.00 -24.22
C ASN A 204 -20.92 12.34 -23.35
N GLY A 205 -19.66 12.27 -23.82
CA GLY A 205 -18.57 11.63 -23.09
C GLY A 205 -18.71 10.10 -22.97
N CYS A 206 -19.32 9.45 -23.97
CA CYS A 206 -19.61 8.02 -24.04
C CYS A 206 -20.58 7.57 -22.94
N ALA A 207 -21.52 8.42 -22.52
CA ALA A 207 -22.43 8.14 -21.40
C ALA A 207 -23.31 6.90 -21.62
N LYS A 208 -23.52 6.50 -22.88
CA LYS A 208 -24.28 5.31 -23.28
C LYS A 208 -23.41 4.10 -23.62
N CYS A 209 -22.09 4.22 -23.57
CA CYS A 209 -21.19 3.13 -23.93
C CYS A 209 -21.17 2.03 -22.88
N THR A 210 -20.98 0.79 -23.32
CA THR A 210 -20.64 -0.31 -22.40
C THR A 210 -19.20 -0.18 -21.91
N ASP A 211 -18.87 -0.88 -20.82
CA ASP A 211 -17.50 -0.93 -20.32
C ASP A 211 -16.51 -1.52 -21.34
N VAL A 212 -16.97 -2.45 -22.18
CA VAL A 212 -16.15 -3.06 -23.24
C VAL A 212 -15.87 -2.05 -24.34
N GLN A 213 -16.90 -1.31 -24.79
CA GLN A 213 -16.78 -0.24 -25.78
C GLN A 213 -15.84 0.88 -25.31
N LEU A 214 -15.93 1.27 -24.03
CA LEU A 214 -15.07 2.29 -23.45
C LEU A 214 -13.59 1.86 -23.44
N ARG A 215 -13.30 0.62 -23.03
CA ARG A 215 -11.93 0.07 -23.04
C ARG A 215 -11.38 -0.11 -24.45
N GLY A 216 -12.20 -0.66 -25.36
CA GLY A 216 -11.83 -0.85 -26.77
C GLY A 216 -11.49 0.48 -27.44
N THR A 217 -12.34 1.49 -27.26
CA THR A 217 -12.16 2.84 -27.81
C THR A 217 -10.87 3.49 -27.32
N LYS A 218 -10.58 3.43 -26.00
CA LYS A 218 -9.32 3.95 -25.44
C LYS A 218 -8.10 3.28 -26.06
N THR A 219 -8.17 1.97 -26.32
CA THR A 219 -7.09 1.19 -26.91
C THR A 219 -6.83 1.58 -28.36
N VAL A 220 -7.89 1.70 -29.16
CA VAL A 220 -7.81 2.14 -30.57
C VAL A 220 -7.27 3.56 -30.66
N ILE A 221 -7.79 4.51 -29.88
CA ILE A 221 -7.32 5.90 -29.87
C ILE A 221 -5.82 5.97 -29.59
N ARG A 222 -5.34 5.27 -28.56
CA ARG A 222 -3.91 5.26 -28.20
C ARG A 222 -3.05 4.69 -29.32
N HIS A 223 -3.53 3.63 -29.99
CA HIS A 223 -2.83 3.05 -31.14
C HIS A 223 -2.76 4.04 -32.30
N LEU A 224 -3.89 4.65 -32.68
CA LEU A 224 -3.94 5.64 -33.78
C LEU A 224 -3.04 6.84 -33.49
N MET A 225 -3.05 7.38 -32.28
CA MET A 225 -2.18 8.49 -31.89
C MET A 225 -0.68 8.16 -32.02
N LYS A 226 -0.29 6.92 -31.71
CA LYS A 226 1.13 6.51 -31.64
C LYS A 226 1.65 5.93 -32.96
N LYS A 227 0.82 5.18 -33.68
CA LYS A 227 1.22 4.38 -34.86
C LYS A 227 0.68 4.95 -36.17
N GLU A 228 -0.48 5.60 -36.14
CA GLU A 228 -1.15 6.14 -37.33
C GLU A 228 -1.48 7.65 -37.20
N PRO A 229 -0.49 8.52 -36.91
CA PRO A 229 -0.75 9.92 -36.57
C PRO A 229 -1.36 10.74 -37.72
N ALA A 230 -1.15 10.32 -38.97
CA ALA A 230 -1.78 10.94 -40.14
C ALA A 230 -3.29 10.69 -40.15
N TYR A 231 -3.71 9.43 -40.04
CA TYR A 231 -5.11 9.07 -39.93
C TYR A 231 -5.78 9.63 -38.67
N TRP A 232 -5.06 9.66 -37.54
CA TRP A 232 -5.56 10.27 -36.32
C TRP A 232 -5.91 11.76 -36.52
N ARG A 233 -5.05 12.50 -37.24
CA ARG A 233 -5.31 13.91 -37.57
C ARG A 233 -6.56 14.08 -38.42
N GLU A 234 -6.70 13.28 -39.48
CA GLU A 234 -7.90 13.33 -40.34
C GLU A 234 -9.20 13.03 -39.57
N LEU A 235 -9.16 12.06 -38.64
CA LEU A 235 -10.31 11.75 -37.79
C LEU A 235 -10.64 12.90 -36.84
N CYS A 236 -9.63 13.55 -36.27
CA CYS A 236 -9.82 14.75 -35.45
C CYS A 236 -10.41 15.90 -36.26
N ASP A 237 -9.95 16.13 -37.49
CA ASP A 237 -10.48 17.19 -38.34
C ASP A 237 -11.95 16.95 -38.72
N LEU A 238 -12.37 15.68 -38.86
CA LEU A 238 -13.76 15.32 -39.15
C LEU A 238 -14.68 15.42 -37.92
N TYR A 239 -14.23 14.90 -36.77
CA TYR A 239 -15.10 14.70 -35.61
C TYR A 239 -14.89 15.73 -34.47
N ASP A 240 -13.72 16.34 -34.38
CA ASP A 240 -13.36 17.39 -33.40
C ASP A 240 -12.61 18.58 -34.05
N PRO A 241 -13.19 19.25 -35.06
CA PRO A 241 -12.53 20.33 -35.80
C PRO A 241 -12.15 21.54 -34.93
N THR A 242 -12.83 21.72 -33.80
CA THR A 242 -12.56 22.80 -32.83
C THR A 242 -11.47 22.44 -31.81
N GLY A 243 -11.05 21.17 -31.78
CA GLY A 243 -10.11 20.64 -30.80
C GLY A 243 -10.65 20.63 -29.37
N LYS A 244 -11.98 20.69 -29.19
CA LYS A 244 -12.66 20.77 -27.89
C LYS A 244 -12.36 19.54 -27.04
N TYR A 245 -12.21 18.37 -27.66
CA TYR A 245 -12.01 17.10 -26.98
C TYR A 245 -10.53 16.68 -26.97
N THR A 246 -9.79 17.00 -28.02
CA THR A 246 -8.36 16.65 -28.20
C THR A 246 -7.38 17.52 -27.40
N LYS A 247 -7.71 18.80 -27.12
CA LYS A 247 -6.86 19.67 -26.26
C LYS A 247 -6.76 19.18 -24.81
N ASN A 248 -7.78 18.47 -24.31
CA ASN A 248 -7.79 17.89 -22.96
C ASN A 248 -6.89 16.65 -22.79
N ILE A 249 -6.46 16.01 -23.88
CA ILE A 249 -5.59 14.82 -23.81
C ILE A 249 -4.09 15.22 -23.72
N LYS A 250 -3.68 16.33 -24.36
CA LYS A 250 -2.30 16.82 -24.32
C LYS A 250 -1.96 17.66 -23.06
N MET A 251 -2.96 18.17 -22.34
CA MET A 251 -2.76 19.05 -21.17
C MET A 251 -2.74 18.32 -19.81
N LYS A 252 -2.50 17.01 -19.78
CA LYS A 252 -2.43 16.23 -18.52
C LYS A 252 -1.06 16.26 -17.81
N ALA A 253 -0.13 17.10 -18.25
CA ALA A 253 1.21 17.20 -17.64
C ALA A 253 1.40 18.41 -16.69
N ILE A 254 0.50 19.41 -16.64
CA ILE A 254 0.79 20.67 -15.90
C ILE A 254 -0.36 21.17 -14.97
N VAL A 255 -1.54 20.55 -14.94
CA VAL A 255 -2.66 21.02 -14.08
C VAL A 255 -3.15 19.91 -13.14
N LEU A 256 -2.23 19.37 -12.31
CA LEU A 256 -2.54 18.41 -11.23
C LEU A 256 -2.82 19.09 -9.87
N VAL A 257 -2.84 20.44 -9.79
CA VAL A 257 -2.78 21.14 -8.48
C VAL A 257 -4.04 21.92 -8.08
N CYS A 258 -5.08 22.08 -8.92
CA CYS A 258 -6.20 22.99 -8.57
C CYS A 258 -7.64 22.41 -8.58
N VAL A 259 -7.85 21.09 -8.66
CA VAL A 259 -9.22 20.49 -8.57
C VAL A 259 -9.26 19.30 -7.59
N LEU A 260 -8.62 19.42 -6.42
CA LEU A 260 -8.58 18.39 -5.38
C LEU A 260 -9.50 18.65 -4.17
N CYS A 261 -10.42 19.60 -4.22
CA CYS A 261 -11.38 19.82 -3.13
C CYS A 261 -12.81 19.87 -3.67
N VAL A 262 -13.67 18.99 -3.15
CA VAL A 262 -15.12 18.82 -3.39
C VAL A 262 -15.50 17.85 -4.53
N ALA A 263 -15.25 16.55 -4.30
CA ALA A 263 -16.18 15.45 -4.64
C ALA A 263 -15.63 14.10 -4.15
N THR A 264 -15.71 13.85 -2.85
CA THR A 264 -15.86 12.50 -2.27
C THR A 264 -17.30 12.49 -1.75
N VAL A 265 -18.27 11.73 -2.27
CA VAL A 265 -18.34 10.27 -2.29
C VAL A 265 -19.43 9.90 -3.31
N ALA A 266 -19.09 9.23 -4.40
CA ALA A 266 -19.96 8.32 -5.12
C ALA A 266 -19.08 7.43 -6.00
N LEU A 267 -18.91 6.20 -5.53
CA LEU A 267 -18.27 5.07 -6.18
C LEU A 267 -16.76 5.17 -6.36
N ALA A 268 -16.09 4.14 -5.87
CA ALA A 268 -14.66 3.93 -6.01
C ALA A 268 -14.25 4.13 -7.47
N ARG A 269 -13.37 5.11 -7.72
CA ARG A 269 -12.59 5.11 -8.94
C ARG A 269 -11.59 3.97 -8.80
N PRO A 270 -11.57 2.95 -9.68
CA PRO A 270 -10.39 2.12 -9.79
C PRO A 270 -9.23 3.03 -10.19
N ASN A 271 -8.09 2.85 -9.53
CA ASN A 271 -6.85 3.55 -9.83
C ASN A 271 -6.64 3.52 -11.36
N GLU A 272 -6.45 4.69 -11.99
CA GLU A 272 -6.26 4.81 -13.45
C GLU A 272 -5.02 4.06 -13.98
N ASP A 273 -4.25 3.42 -13.09
CA ASP A 273 -3.03 2.69 -13.40
C ASP A 273 -3.03 1.22 -12.96
N SER A 274 -4.08 0.66 -12.33
CA SER A 274 -4.02 -0.73 -11.84
C SER A 274 -4.37 -1.81 -12.88
N TYR A 275 -3.85 -3.02 -12.71
CA TYR A 275 -4.32 -4.21 -13.42
C TYR A 275 -5.81 -4.45 -13.14
N THR A 276 -6.48 -5.24 -13.99
CA THR A 276 -7.89 -5.57 -13.76
C THR A 276 -8.06 -6.28 -12.41
N ASP A 277 -9.04 -5.83 -11.65
CA ASP A 277 -9.44 -6.41 -10.35
C ASP A 277 -10.44 -7.57 -10.50
N LYS A 278 -10.83 -7.91 -11.74
CA LYS A 278 -11.79 -8.97 -12.07
C LYS A 278 -11.45 -10.32 -11.41
N TYR A 279 -10.17 -10.55 -11.15
CA TYR A 279 -9.62 -11.80 -10.64
C TYR A 279 -9.07 -11.70 -9.20
N ASP A 280 -9.33 -10.60 -8.49
CA ASP A 280 -8.83 -10.39 -7.13
C ASP A 280 -9.41 -11.36 -6.10
N ASN A 281 -10.59 -11.93 -6.38
CA ASN A 281 -11.31 -12.86 -5.49
C ASN A 281 -11.04 -14.33 -5.80
N ILE A 282 -10.03 -14.65 -6.62
CA ILE A 282 -9.67 -16.05 -6.90
C ILE A 282 -9.16 -16.72 -5.63
N ASN A 283 -9.58 -17.96 -5.40
CA ASN A 283 -9.13 -18.76 -4.26
C ASN A 283 -7.70 -19.30 -4.49
N ILE A 284 -6.71 -18.49 -4.11
CA ILE A 284 -5.29 -18.85 -4.24
C ILE A 284 -4.95 -20.11 -3.42
N GLU A 285 -5.60 -20.34 -2.28
CA GLU A 285 -5.30 -21.53 -1.47
C GLU A 285 -5.75 -22.83 -2.14
N GLU A 286 -6.90 -22.82 -2.80
CA GLU A 286 -7.36 -23.98 -3.57
C GLU A 286 -6.42 -24.30 -4.72
N ILE A 287 -5.93 -23.27 -5.41
CA ILE A 287 -4.95 -23.43 -6.50
C ILE A 287 -3.64 -24.01 -5.94
N LEU A 288 -3.09 -23.45 -4.85
CA LEU A 288 -1.81 -23.88 -4.28
C LEU A 288 -1.89 -25.26 -3.62
N SER A 289 -3.04 -25.66 -3.07
CA SER A 289 -3.24 -26.99 -2.46
C SER A 289 -3.56 -28.08 -3.48
N ASN A 290 -4.01 -27.73 -4.69
CA ASN A 290 -4.32 -28.67 -5.76
C ASN A 290 -3.20 -28.74 -6.81
N LYS A 291 -2.35 -29.77 -6.71
CA LYS A 291 -1.19 -29.98 -7.59
C LYS A 291 -1.54 -30.03 -9.09
N ALA A 292 -2.71 -30.58 -9.45
CA ALA A 292 -3.14 -30.63 -10.85
C ALA A 292 -3.52 -29.24 -11.37
N LEU A 293 -4.23 -28.47 -10.55
CA LEU A 293 -4.63 -27.10 -10.87
C LEU A 293 -3.42 -26.18 -10.94
N LEU A 294 -2.54 -26.20 -9.93
CA LEU A 294 -1.27 -25.47 -9.92
C LEU A 294 -0.41 -25.80 -11.14
N GLY A 295 -0.30 -27.08 -11.48
CA GLY A 295 0.44 -27.54 -12.66
C GLY A 295 -0.14 -27.00 -13.98
N ALA A 296 -1.46 -26.81 -14.08
CA ALA A 296 -2.07 -26.19 -15.25
C ALA A 296 -1.69 -24.69 -15.38
N TYR A 297 -1.67 -23.95 -14.26
CA TYR A 297 -1.19 -22.56 -14.24
C TYR A 297 0.29 -22.45 -14.61
N VAL A 298 1.14 -23.30 -14.04
CA VAL A 298 2.58 -23.32 -14.35
C VAL A 298 2.80 -23.59 -15.83
N LYS A 299 2.14 -24.60 -16.41
CA LYS A 299 2.23 -24.89 -17.85
C LYS A 299 1.73 -23.72 -18.69
N CYS A 300 0.60 -23.11 -18.34
CA CYS A 300 0.12 -21.91 -19.01
C CYS A 300 1.18 -20.79 -19.01
N ILE A 301 1.71 -20.45 -17.83
CA ILE A 301 2.69 -19.37 -17.65
C ILE A 301 3.98 -19.68 -18.42
N LEU A 302 4.40 -20.95 -18.46
CA LEU A 302 5.59 -21.40 -19.19
C LEU A 302 5.39 -21.59 -20.70
N ASP A 303 4.21 -21.31 -21.28
CA ASP A 303 3.88 -21.60 -22.69
C ASP A 303 3.83 -23.11 -23.03
N LEU A 304 3.67 -23.98 -22.02
CA LEU A 304 3.63 -25.44 -22.17
C LEU A 304 2.20 -26.02 -22.16
N GLY A 305 1.18 -25.17 -22.05
CA GLY A 305 -0.21 -25.61 -21.96
C GLY A 305 -1.24 -24.50 -22.16
N LYS A 306 -2.52 -24.88 -22.16
CA LYS A 306 -3.65 -23.94 -22.27
C LYS A 306 -3.76 -23.08 -21.02
N CYS A 307 -4.14 -21.83 -21.20
CA CYS A 307 -4.39 -20.89 -20.11
C CYS A 307 -5.90 -20.79 -19.80
N THR A 308 -6.23 -20.73 -18.52
CA THR A 308 -7.51 -20.18 -18.07
C THR A 308 -7.54 -18.66 -18.32
N PRO A 309 -8.72 -18.02 -18.35
CA PRO A 309 -8.82 -16.58 -18.58
C PRO A 309 -7.99 -15.74 -17.60
N ASP A 310 -7.98 -16.11 -16.33
CA ASP A 310 -7.22 -15.47 -15.26
C ASP A 310 -5.72 -15.79 -15.35
N GLY A 311 -5.35 -17.04 -15.67
CA GLY A 311 -3.95 -17.40 -15.91
C GLY A 311 -3.36 -16.66 -17.12
N LYS A 312 -4.17 -16.40 -18.15
CA LYS A 312 -3.79 -15.58 -19.31
C LYS A 312 -3.57 -14.13 -18.92
N GLU A 313 -4.43 -13.58 -18.07
CA GLU A 313 -4.29 -12.22 -17.54
C GLU A 313 -3.00 -12.09 -16.72
N LEU A 314 -2.78 -12.99 -15.75
CA LEU A 314 -1.56 -13.04 -14.95
C LEU A 314 -0.32 -13.10 -15.84
N LYS A 315 -0.26 -14.09 -16.75
CA LYS A 315 0.86 -14.29 -17.67
C LYS A 315 1.17 -13.06 -18.52
N GLY A 316 0.16 -12.30 -18.92
CA GLY A 316 0.31 -11.07 -19.70
C GLY A 316 1.04 -9.96 -18.96
N HIS A 317 0.92 -9.92 -17.63
CA HIS A 317 1.42 -8.82 -16.80
C HIS A 317 2.68 -9.13 -16.00
N ILE A 318 3.08 -10.41 -15.83
CA ILE A 318 4.24 -10.80 -14.99
C ILE A 318 5.48 -9.95 -15.27
N ARG A 319 5.85 -9.74 -16.55
CA ARG A 319 7.08 -9.03 -16.89
C ARG A 319 7.01 -7.54 -16.55
N GLU A 320 5.90 -6.89 -16.87
CA GLU A 320 5.69 -5.48 -16.50
C GLU A 320 5.63 -5.31 -14.98
N ALA A 321 4.95 -6.23 -14.28
CA ALA A 321 4.84 -6.22 -12.83
C ALA A 321 6.20 -6.39 -12.14
N LEU A 322 7.10 -7.22 -12.68
CA LEU A 322 8.48 -7.31 -12.19
C LEU A 322 9.26 -6.01 -12.45
N GLU A 323 9.17 -5.46 -13.66
CA GLU A 323 9.84 -4.22 -14.06
C GLU A 323 9.43 -3.02 -13.21
N ASN A 324 8.13 -2.90 -12.91
CA ASN A 324 7.56 -1.78 -12.16
C ASN A 324 7.37 -2.06 -10.65
N LYS A 325 7.86 -3.20 -10.16
CA LYS A 325 7.74 -3.64 -8.76
C LYS A 325 6.29 -3.69 -8.25
N CYS A 326 5.40 -4.28 -9.04
CA CYS A 326 3.96 -4.37 -8.78
C CYS A 326 3.28 -3.00 -8.66
N GLY A 327 3.81 -1.93 -9.28
CA GLY A 327 3.28 -0.56 -9.15
C GLY A 327 1.84 -0.37 -9.65
N LYS A 328 1.31 -1.37 -10.35
CA LYS A 328 -0.08 -1.44 -10.86
C LYS A 328 -0.93 -2.51 -10.18
N CYS A 329 -0.39 -3.22 -9.20
CA CYS A 329 -1.13 -4.29 -8.53
C CYS A 329 -2.18 -3.71 -7.58
N THR A 330 -3.30 -4.41 -7.44
CA THR A 330 -4.22 -4.17 -6.32
C THR A 330 -3.63 -4.74 -5.03
N LYS A 331 -4.17 -4.33 -3.87
CA LYS A 331 -3.74 -4.89 -2.57
C LYS A 331 -3.93 -6.41 -2.48
N ALA A 332 -5.00 -6.93 -3.10
CA ALA A 332 -5.27 -8.36 -3.17
C ALA A 332 -4.23 -9.07 -4.05
N GLN A 333 -3.88 -8.48 -5.19
CA GLN A 333 -2.84 -9.00 -6.08
C GLN A 333 -1.44 -8.98 -5.44
N GLU A 334 -1.10 -7.93 -4.69
CA GLU A 334 0.17 -7.87 -3.94
C GLU A 334 0.26 -8.99 -2.89
N ALA A 335 -0.79 -9.15 -2.08
CA ALA A 335 -0.86 -10.18 -1.05
C ALA A 335 -0.83 -11.58 -1.66
N GLY A 336 -1.61 -11.80 -2.73
CA GLY A 336 -1.65 -13.04 -3.48
C GLY A 336 -0.30 -13.38 -4.11
N THR A 337 0.36 -12.41 -4.75
CA THR A 337 1.67 -12.58 -5.38
C THR A 337 2.72 -13.00 -4.35
N ARG A 338 2.77 -12.35 -3.18
CA ARG A 338 3.70 -12.73 -2.09
C ARG A 338 3.48 -14.16 -1.64
N LYS A 339 2.22 -14.58 -1.50
CA LYS A 339 1.85 -15.93 -1.07
C LYS A 339 2.23 -16.99 -2.09
N VAL A 340 1.93 -16.74 -3.37
CA VAL A 340 2.29 -17.62 -4.48
C VAL A 340 3.82 -17.75 -4.56
N ILE A 341 4.56 -16.64 -4.58
CA ILE A 341 6.03 -16.67 -4.60
C ILE A 341 6.60 -17.47 -3.43
N ALA A 342 6.11 -17.23 -2.21
CA ALA A 342 6.54 -17.99 -1.04
C ALA A 342 6.26 -19.50 -1.21
N HIS A 343 5.08 -19.88 -1.72
CA HIS A 343 4.78 -21.29 -1.96
C HIS A 343 5.71 -21.90 -3.02
N PHE A 344 5.96 -21.21 -4.14
CA PHE A 344 6.86 -21.70 -5.19
C PHE A 344 8.30 -21.90 -4.69
N ILE A 345 8.81 -20.95 -3.90
CA ILE A 345 10.15 -21.05 -3.31
C ILE A 345 10.25 -22.24 -2.35
N ASN A 346 9.22 -22.46 -1.51
CA ASN A 346 9.29 -23.44 -0.43
C ASN A 346 8.84 -24.86 -0.82
N HIS A 347 7.94 -24.99 -1.78
CA HIS A 347 7.26 -26.25 -2.09
C HIS A 347 7.39 -26.69 -3.56
N GLU A 348 7.72 -25.79 -4.49
CA GLU A 348 7.78 -26.08 -5.93
C GLU A 348 9.10 -25.58 -6.59
N PRO A 349 10.29 -26.01 -6.10
CA PRO A 349 11.58 -25.44 -6.49
C PRO A 349 11.92 -25.62 -7.98
N ASP A 350 11.52 -26.74 -8.59
CA ASP A 350 11.74 -26.99 -10.02
C ASP A 350 10.91 -26.05 -10.89
N SER A 351 9.63 -25.86 -10.54
CA SER A 351 8.74 -24.92 -11.22
C SER A 351 9.22 -23.49 -11.03
N TRP A 352 9.69 -23.14 -9.82
CA TRP A 352 10.26 -21.83 -9.52
C TRP A 352 11.49 -21.53 -10.37
N LYS A 353 12.39 -22.51 -10.54
CA LYS A 353 13.56 -22.38 -11.40
C LYS A 353 13.16 -22.06 -12.84
N GLN A 354 12.23 -22.82 -13.41
CA GLN A 354 11.75 -22.61 -14.78
C GLN A 354 11.10 -21.24 -14.97
N LEU A 355 10.32 -20.77 -13.99
CA LEU A 355 9.71 -19.45 -14.01
C LEU A 355 10.76 -18.32 -13.97
N CYS A 356 11.77 -18.45 -13.12
CA CYS A 356 12.87 -17.49 -13.06
C CYS A 356 13.65 -17.45 -14.36
N ASP A 357 14.00 -18.61 -14.93
CA ASP A 357 14.76 -18.68 -16.18
C ASP A 357 14.00 -18.03 -17.35
N LYS A 358 12.65 -18.02 -17.29
CA LYS A 358 11.80 -17.38 -18.29
C LYS A 358 11.62 -15.86 -18.09
N TYR A 359 11.34 -15.41 -16.87
CA TYR A 359 10.92 -14.02 -16.61
C TYR A 359 12.02 -13.16 -15.99
N ASP A 360 13.06 -13.76 -15.42
CA ASP A 360 14.20 -13.08 -14.84
C ASP A 360 15.52 -13.84 -15.11
N PRO A 361 15.90 -14.03 -16.39
CA PRO A 361 17.10 -14.79 -16.77
C PRO A 361 18.39 -14.14 -16.25
N GLU A 362 18.40 -12.81 -16.10
CA GLU A 362 19.54 -12.04 -15.57
C GLU A 362 19.58 -11.99 -14.03
N ARG A 363 18.58 -12.56 -13.35
CA ARG A 363 18.45 -12.54 -11.88
C ARG A 363 18.44 -11.12 -11.31
N LYS A 364 17.80 -10.19 -12.03
CA LYS A 364 17.69 -8.77 -11.72
C LYS A 364 16.64 -8.48 -10.66
N TYR A 365 15.57 -9.27 -10.62
CA TYR A 365 14.41 -9.07 -9.73
C TYR A 365 14.40 -10.10 -8.59
N VAL A 366 14.70 -11.34 -8.94
CA VAL A 366 15.02 -12.44 -8.05
C VAL A 366 16.53 -12.45 -7.92
N GLN A 367 17.07 -11.69 -6.97
CA GLN A 367 18.48 -11.83 -6.64
C GLN A 367 18.76 -13.30 -6.34
N LYS A 368 19.90 -13.81 -6.84
CA LYS A 368 20.37 -15.19 -6.65
C LYS A 368 19.94 -15.74 -5.27
N PRO A 369 19.36 -16.95 -5.18
CA PRO A 369 19.25 -17.69 -3.92
C PRO A 369 20.62 -18.20 -3.46
N ASN A 370 21.66 -17.36 -3.53
CA ASN A 370 23.00 -17.70 -3.07
C ASN A 370 23.60 -16.61 -2.20
N GLN A 371 22.78 -16.13 -1.27
CA GLN A 371 23.24 -16.04 0.10
C GLN A 371 22.18 -16.73 0.97
N THR A 372 21.98 -18.03 0.77
CA THR A 372 21.53 -18.79 1.93
C THR A 372 22.58 -18.63 3.01
N TYR A 373 22.19 -18.67 4.28
CA TYR A 373 23.19 -18.78 5.33
C TYR A 373 24.04 -20.04 5.07
N PRO A 374 25.34 -20.01 5.39
CA PRO A 374 26.23 -21.16 5.23
C PRO A 374 25.58 -22.44 5.77
N ASP A 375 25.53 -23.47 4.95
CA ASP A 375 24.87 -24.76 5.21
C ASP A 375 25.77 -25.79 5.93
N ARG A 376 27.03 -25.42 6.20
CA ARG A 376 28.05 -26.26 6.84
C ARG A 376 27.62 -26.87 8.18
N TYR A 377 26.58 -26.34 8.82
CA TYR A 377 26.06 -26.82 10.10
C TYR A 377 24.63 -27.38 10.01
N ASP A 378 24.09 -27.57 8.80
CA ASP A 378 22.74 -28.11 8.61
C ASP A 378 22.60 -29.54 9.13
N ASN A 379 23.70 -30.31 9.20
CA ASN A 379 23.72 -31.68 9.70
C ASN A 379 23.81 -31.79 11.24
N ILE A 380 23.61 -30.70 11.97
CA ILE A 380 23.60 -30.73 13.44
C ILE A 380 22.42 -31.58 13.97
N ASN A 381 22.66 -32.39 15.00
CA ASN A 381 21.61 -33.20 15.62
C ASN A 381 20.71 -32.33 16.53
N LEU A 382 19.70 -31.70 15.93
CA LEU A 382 18.77 -30.83 16.65
C LEU A 382 17.98 -31.56 17.74
N ASP A 383 17.60 -32.82 17.53
CA ASP A 383 16.82 -33.61 18.50
C ASP A 383 17.57 -33.81 19.81
N GLU A 384 18.87 -34.12 19.72
CA GLU A 384 19.72 -34.28 20.89
C GLU A 384 19.89 -32.96 21.64
N ILE A 385 20.01 -31.84 20.92
CA ILE A 385 20.18 -30.52 21.52
C ILE A 385 18.90 -30.09 22.24
N ILE A 386 17.74 -30.12 21.58
CA ILE A 386 16.47 -29.71 22.18
C ILE A 386 16.00 -30.70 23.26
N GLY A 387 16.37 -31.98 23.15
CA GLY A 387 16.08 -33.01 24.14
C GLY A 387 16.96 -32.95 25.39
N ASN A 388 18.05 -32.18 25.38
CA ASN A 388 19.01 -32.11 26.47
C ASN A 388 19.31 -30.66 26.88
N GLY A 389 18.72 -30.21 27.99
CA GLY A 389 18.92 -28.86 28.52
C GLY A 389 20.39 -28.49 28.79
N ARG A 390 21.27 -29.46 29.06
CA ARG A 390 22.72 -29.18 29.22
C ARG A 390 23.38 -28.78 27.90
N LEU A 391 22.85 -29.25 26.77
CA LEU A 391 23.31 -28.87 25.43
C LEU A 391 22.61 -27.61 24.93
N LEU A 392 21.30 -27.47 25.16
CA LEU A 392 20.50 -26.32 24.71
C LEU A 392 20.90 -24.99 25.39
N VAL A 393 21.06 -24.98 26.72
CA VAL A 393 21.30 -23.75 27.50
C VAL A 393 22.55 -22.98 27.05
N PRO A 394 23.69 -23.61 26.74
CA PRO A 394 24.84 -22.92 26.14
C PRO A 394 24.52 -22.16 24.85
N TYR A 395 23.71 -22.72 23.93
CA TYR A 395 23.28 -22.03 22.71
C TYR A 395 22.42 -20.80 23.04
N ILE A 396 21.45 -20.95 23.95
CA ILE A 396 20.59 -19.84 24.39
C ILE A 396 21.43 -18.73 25.02
N LYS A 397 22.35 -19.07 25.93
CA LYS A 397 23.25 -18.08 26.57
C LYS A 397 24.16 -17.40 25.56
N CYS A 398 24.67 -18.13 24.56
CA CYS A 398 25.45 -17.54 23.47
C CYS A 398 24.64 -16.46 22.73
N VAL A 399 23.42 -16.77 22.28
CA VAL A 399 22.58 -15.80 21.57
C VAL A 399 22.07 -14.68 22.47
N LEU A 400 22.00 -14.88 23.79
CA LEU A 400 21.68 -13.84 24.76
C LEU A 400 22.87 -12.95 25.15
N ASP A 401 24.08 -13.18 24.61
CA ASP A 401 25.33 -12.51 25.06
C ASP A 401 25.71 -12.82 26.52
N GLN A 402 25.24 -13.95 27.07
CA GLN A 402 25.45 -14.35 28.47
C GLN A 402 26.46 -15.51 28.62
N GLY A 403 27.10 -15.94 27.54
CA GLY A 403 28.01 -17.08 27.55
C GLY A 403 28.87 -17.20 26.29
N ARG A 404 29.79 -18.17 26.30
CA ARG A 404 30.63 -18.49 25.15
C ARG A 404 29.79 -19.13 24.03
N CYS A 405 30.19 -18.89 22.79
CA CYS A 405 29.55 -19.46 21.61
C CYS A 405 30.41 -20.57 21.00
N SER A 406 29.78 -21.70 20.66
CA SER A 406 30.33 -22.67 19.73
C SER A 406 30.39 -22.06 18.30
N PRO A 407 31.10 -22.69 17.35
CA PRO A 407 31.12 -22.24 15.95
C PRO A 407 29.70 -22.11 15.34
N GLU A 408 28.83 -23.09 15.62
CA GLU A 408 27.44 -23.12 15.15
C GLU A 408 26.60 -22.05 15.85
N GLY A 409 26.75 -21.90 17.17
CA GLY A 409 26.05 -20.87 17.94
C GLY A 409 26.43 -19.45 17.50
N ARG A 410 27.68 -19.24 17.06
CA ARG A 410 28.14 -17.95 16.53
C ARG A 410 27.50 -17.63 15.18
N GLU A 411 27.37 -18.63 14.31
CA GLU A 411 26.68 -18.51 13.02
C GLU A 411 25.20 -18.18 13.23
N LEU A 412 24.51 -18.91 14.10
CA LEU A 412 23.11 -18.64 14.44
C LEU A 412 22.95 -17.20 14.95
N LYS A 413 23.82 -16.78 15.88
CA LYS A 413 23.77 -15.45 16.48
C LYS A 413 23.99 -14.31 15.49
N SER A 414 24.84 -14.48 14.48
CA SER A 414 25.08 -13.42 13.48
C SER A 414 23.88 -13.18 12.57
N HIS A 415 23.03 -14.19 12.38
CA HIS A 415 21.96 -14.16 11.38
C HIS A 415 20.54 -14.07 11.97
N ILE A 416 20.37 -14.37 13.27
CA ILE A 416 19.04 -14.50 13.89
C ILE A 416 18.16 -13.24 13.75
N LYS A 417 18.74 -12.04 13.83
CA LYS A 417 17.98 -10.79 13.68
C LYS A 417 17.42 -10.62 12.27
N GLU A 418 18.28 -10.75 11.26
CA GLU A 418 17.87 -10.67 9.85
C GLU A 418 16.90 -11.79 9.50
N ALA A 419 17.14 -13.01 9.98
CA ALA A 419 16.27 -14.16 9.77
C ALA A 419 14.86 -13.93 10.34
N LEU A 420 14.73 -13.26 11.50
CA LEU A 420 13.42 -12.91 12.06
C LEU A 420 12.73 -11.80 11.26
N GLU A 421 13.47 -10.76 10.86
CA GLU A 421 12.93 -9.62 10.11
C GLU A 421 12.46 -10.01 8.70
N THR A 422 13.17 -10.92 8.05
CA THR A 422 12.90 -11.39 6.67
C THR A 422 12.12 -12.70 6.62
N TYR A 423 11.71 -13.23 7.78
CA TYR A 423 11.00 -14.51 7.87
C TYR A 423 11.76 -15.68 7.22
N CYS A 424 13.04 -15.80 7.58
CA CYS A 424 13.96 -16.83 7.13
C CYS A 424 14.14 -16.87 5.61
N GLU A 425 14.06 -15.71 4.93
CA GLU A 425 14.20 -15.61 3.47
C GLU A 425 15.49 -16.29 2.95
N LYS A 426 16.58 -16.15 3.71
CA LYS A 426 17.91 -16.70 3.44
C LYS A 426 18.20 -18.06 4.12
N CYS A 427 17.25 -18.67 4.80
CA CYS A 427 17.49 -19.97 5.45
C CYS A 427 17.44 -21.11 4.44
N THR A 428 18.30 -22.12 4.61
CA THR A 428 18.17 -23.42 3.91
C THR A 428 16.90 -24.15 4.37
N PRO A 429 16.41 -25.16 3.62
CA PRO A 429 15.27 -25.96 4.07
C PRO A 429 15.47 -26.58 5.46
N THR A 430 16.68 -27.09 5.75
CA THR A 430 17.04 -27.68 7.05
C THR A 430 17.04 -26.63 8.17
N GLN A 431 17.60 -25.44 7.92
CA GLN A 431 17.59 -24.35 8.87
C GLN A 431 16.18 -23.86 9.18
N ARG A 432 15.27 -23.83 8.19
CA ARG A 432 13.86 -23.44 8.38
C ARG A 432 13.12 -24.45 9.27
N ASP A 433 13.26 -25.74 8.98
CA ASP A 433 12.66 -26.80 9.80
C ASP A 433 13.20 -26.77 11.23
N GLY A 434 14.53 -26.76 11.37
CA GLY A 434 15.19 -26.68 12.67
C GLY A 434 14.76 -25.45 13.47
N THR A 435 14.65 -24.28 12.82
CA THR A 435 14.18 -23.04 13.48
C THR A 435 12.75 -23.20 14.01
N ARG A 436 11.82 -23.78 13.23
CA ARG A 436 10.44 -24.00 13.69
C ARG A 436 10.38 -24.94 14.89
N ARG A 437 11.17 -26.01 14.88
CA ARG A 437 11.25 -27.00 15.97
C ARG A 437 11.81 -26.40 17.25
N VAL A 438 12.92 -25.65 17.15
CA VAL A 438 13.53 -24.96 18.29
C VAL A 438 12.61 -23.89 18.85
N ILE A 439 12.01 -23.04 18.00
CA ILE A 439 11.05 -22.01 18.46
C ILE A 439 9.84 -22.65 19.14
N GLY A 440 9.28 -23.71 18.55
CA GLY A 440 8.18 -24.46 19.15
C GLY A 440 8.55 -25.04 20.52
N HIS A 441 9.73 -25.64 20.64
CA HIS A 441 10.21 -26.13 21.94
C HIS A 441 10.36 -24.99 22.96
N LEU A 442 10.95 -23.86 22.55
CA LEU A 442 11.16 -22.71 23.43
C LEU A 442 9.84 -22.11 23.94
N ILE A 443 8.84 -21.96 23.06
CA ILE A 443 7.51 -21.45 23.41
C ILE A 443 6.81 -22.36 24.44
N ASN A 444 6.89 -23.68 24.23
CA ASN A 444 6.08 -24.63 24.98
C ASN A 444 6.76 -25.16 26.25
N HIS A 445 8.10 -25.20 26.29
CA HIS A 445 8.87 -25.83 27.37
C HIS A 445 9.86 -24.87 28.07
N GLU A 446 10.27 -23.76 27.45
CA GLU A 446 11.32 -22.88 27.96
C GLU A 446 10.86 -21.40 28.05
N ALA A 447 9.68 -21.16 28.63
CA ALA A 447 9.02 -19.84 28.64
C ALA A 447 9.90 -18.69 29.18
N ALA A 448 10.74 -18.97 30.19
CA ALA A 448 11.65 -17.98 30.76
C ALA A 448 12.74 -17.53 29.78
N TYR A 449 13.28 -18.46 28.99
CA TYR A 449 14.24 -18.15 27.94
C TYR A 449 13.57 -17.53 26.72
N TRP A 450 12.37 -18.00 26.36
CA TRP A 450 11.57 -17.41 25.28
C TRP A 450 11.31 -15.91 25.51
N SER A 451 10.94 -15.54 26.74
CA SER A 451 10.73 -14.14 27.13
C SER A 451 12.01 -13.30 26.95
N GLN A 452 13.16 -13.80 27.39
CA GLN A 452 14.45 -13.11 27.23
C GLN A 452 14.86 -12.95 25.76
N LEU A 453 14.70 -14.01 24.96
CA LEU A 453 15.02 -13.99 23.53
C LEU A 453 14.12 -13.01 22.78
N THR A 454 12.82 -13.00 23.09
CA THR A 454 11.87 -12.06 22.50
C THR A 454 12.23 -10.62 22.86
N ALA A 455 12.50 -10.34 24.14
CA ALA A 455 12.90 -9.00 24.56
C ALA A 455 14.17 -8.50 23.86
N LYS A 456 15.09 -9.41 23.52
CA LYS A 456 16.33 -9.07 22.83
C LYS A 456 16.16 -8.86 21.32
N TYR A 457 15.48 -9.78 20.64
CA TYR A 457 15.46 -9.84 19.18
C TYR A 457 14.19 -9.28 18.54
N ASP A 458 13.08 -9.20 19.29
CA ASP A 458 11.82 -8.64 18.85
C ASP A 458 11.12 -7.87 20.00
N PRO A 459 11.73 -6.78 20.51
CA PRO A 459 11.20 -6.03 21.64
C PRO A 459 9.82 -5.42 21.36
N SER A 460 9.50 -5.11 20.10
CA SER A 460 8.19 -4.60 19.67
C SER A 460 7.16 -5.72 19.42
N ARG A 461 7.53 -6.98 19.63
CA ARG A 461 6.69 -8.17 19.39
C ARG A 461 6.07 -8.21 17.99
N LYS A 462 6.78 -7.70 16.98
CA LYS A 462 6.29 -7.60 15.60
C LYS A 462 6.27 -8.95 14.88
N TYR A 463 7.22 -9.83 15.19
CA TYR A 463 7.44 -11.12 14.50
C TYR A 463 7.01 -12.31 15.37
N VAL A 464 7.20 -12.21 16.69
CA VAL A 464 6.99 -13.27 17.68
C VAL A 464 5.53 -13.73 17.79
N GLN A 465 4.57 -12.81 17.60
CA GLN A 465 3.13 -13.11 17.72
C GLN A 465 2.69 -14.21 16.76
N ARG A 466 3.25 -14.23 15.55
CA ARG A 466 2.93 -15.26 14.56
C ARG A 466 3.43 -16.63 15.00
N TYR A 467 4.67 -16.72 15.48
CA TYR A 467 5.23 -17.99 15.96
C TYR A 467 4.48 -18.52 17.19
N GLU A 468 4.08 -17.64 18.09
CA GLU A 468 3.24 -18.01 19.23
C GLU A 468 1.87 -18.53 18.77
N ASN A 469 1.24 -17.91 17.78
CA ASN A 469 -0.04 -18.40 17.25
C ASN A 469 0.12 -19.74 16.49
N ASP A 470 1.20 -19.90 15.73
CA ASP A 470 1.42 -21.05 14.84
C ASP A 470 1.94 -22.30 15.58
N LEU A 471 2.66 -22.13 16.70
CA LEU A 471 3.44 -23.21 17.34
C LEU A 471 3.10 -23.45 18.81
N LYS A 472 2.29 -22.59 19.45
CA LYS A 472 1.86 -22.81 20.84
C LYS A 472 0.85 -23.95 20.88
N VAL A 473 1.20 -25.02 21.58
CA VAL A 473 0.29 -26.13 21.81
C VAL A 473 -0.69 -25.72 22.91
N VAL A 474 -1.98 -25.66 22.57
CA VAL A 474 -3.03 -25.48 23.57
C VAL A 474 -3.06 -26.75 24.41
N LYS A 475 -2.63 -26.66 25.68
CA LYS A 475 -2.86 -27.75 26.62
C LYS A 475 -4.38 -27.91 26.76
N ALA A 476 -4.91 -29.07 26.38
CA ALA A 476 -6.26 -29.44 26.77
C ALA A 476 -6.29 -29.46 28.30
N GLU A 477 -7.09 -28.59 28.89
CA GLU A 477 -7.40 -28.64 30.32
C GLU A 477 -8.14 -29.97 30.56
N GLY A 478 -7.49 -30.87 31.30
CA GLY A 478 -8.06 -32.12 31.80
C GLY A 478 -8.49 -31.96 33.24
#